data_AF-A0A941J5J2-F1
#
_entry.id   AF-A0A941J5J2-F1
#
_cell.length_a   1.000
_cell.length_b   1.000
_cell.length_c   1.000
_cell.angle_alpha   90.00
_cell.angle_beta   90.00
_cell.angle_gamma   90.00
#
_symmetry.space_group_name_H-M   'P 1'
#
loop_
_entity.id
_entity.type
_entity.pdbx_description
1 polymer ?
#
loop_
_entity_poly.entity_id
_entity_poly.type
_entity_poly.pdbx_seq_one_letter_code
_entity_poly.pdbx_strand_id
1 'polypeptide(L)'
;MKIGVPHALTVTNGGIVNITDEVTDFVSSDRSIKATITASFHGVNLNRTNLRVGKVYTAVFKVKKVLGIDWLYLSSGAGVSLSLKYPSTLTRSNDVNYHTLTYTFTATATTVAIKLQGSLIDGQTQGVFLVDAADIFEGYNVFDPSQQNNAALGVQGRLKVSAAPTSGTWELGNKVTMSSPVAGGFLEYVCITAGSPGTWKGSVKYKFN
;
A
#
# COMPACT_ATOMS: atom_id res chain seq x y z
N MET A 1 3.87 6.14 -1.75
CA MET A 1 3.84 4.70 -2.04
C MET A 1 5.27 4.26 -2.30
N LYS A 2 5.77 3.23 -1.60
CA LYS A 2 7.08 2.65 -1.97
C LYS A 2 6.92 2.07 -3.38
N ILE A 3 7.72 2.54 -4.32
CA ILE A 3 7.70 2.09 -5.72
C ILE A 3 8.51 0.78 -5.76
N GLY A 4 7.94 -0.29 -6.32
CA GLY A 4 8.49 -1.64 -6.32
C GLY A 4 7.73 -2.59 -5.39
N VAL A 5 7.58 -3.84 -5.83
CA VAL A 5 6.76 -4.85 -5.14
C VAL A 5 7.22 -5.03 -3.69
N PRO A 6 6.32 -4.93 -2.70
CA PRO A 6 6.64 -5.33 -1.34
C PRO A 6 6.81 -6.85 -1.33
N HIS A 7 7.98 -7.34 -0.91
CA HIS A 7 8.23 -8.76 -0.60
C HIS A 7 7.34 -9.32 0.54
N ALA A 8 6.24 -8.66 0.89
CA ALA A 8 5.32 -9.01 1.97
C ALA A 8 4.01 -9.65 1.48
N LEU A 9 3.85 -9.87 0.17
CA LEU A 9 2.68 -10.58 -0.37
C LEU A 9 2.83 -12.10 -0.19
N THR A 10 1.85 -12.72 0.48
CA THR A 10 1.75 -14.18 0.59
C THR A 10 0.45 -14.67 -0.04
N VAL A 11 0.35 -15.95 -0.40
CA VAL A 11 -0.88 -16.50 -0.99
C VAL A 11 -1.95 -16.79 0.07
N THR A 12 -3.23 -16.60 -0.28
CA THR A 12 -4.34 -16.98 0.62
C THR A 12 -4.50 -18.49 0.78
N ASN A 13 -4.11 -19.26 -0.25
CA ASN A 13 -4.12 -20.72 -0.27
C ASN A 13 -3.12 -21.22 -1.34
N GLY A 14 -2.09 -21.96 -0.93
CA GLY A 14 -1.01 -22.39 -1.83
C GLY A 14 -1.39 -23.46 -2.87
N GLY A 15 -2.52 -24.14 -2.71
CA GLY A 15 -3.04 -25.08 -3.72
C GLY A 15 -3.91 -24.42 -4.78
N ILE A 16 -4.39 -23.21 -4.53
CA ILE A 16 -5.37 -22.50 -5.39
C ILE A 16 -4.75 -21.26 -6.03
N VAL A 17 -3.77 -20.65 -5.37
CA VAL A 17 -3.13 -19.41 -5.80
C VAL A 17 -1.66 -19.66 -6.08
N ASN A 18 -1.24 -19.27 -7.28
CA ASN A 18 0.17 -19.18 -7.65
C ASN A 18 0.54 -17.71 -7.88
N ILE A 19 1.73 -17.30 -7.41
CA ILE A 19 2.27 -15.96 -7.65
C ILE A 19 3.61 -16.04 -8.38
N THR A 20 3.80 -15.17 -9.36
CA THR A 20 5.07 -15.02 -10.09
C THR A 20 5.35 -13.54 -10.33
N ASP A 21 6.61 -13.20 -10.60
CA ASP A 21 6.96 -11.87 -11.08
C ASP A 21 6.42 -11.67 -12.51
N GLU A 22 5.99 -10.45 -12.82
CA GLU A 22 5.59 -9.96 -14.14
C GLU A 22 6.40 -8.72 -14.48
N VAL A 23 7.22 -8.82 -15.53
CA VAL A 23 8.26 -7.84 -15.89
C VAL A 23 7.92 -7.04 -17.14
N THR A 24 6.73 -7.21 -17.70
CA THR A 24 6.30 -6.50 -18.91
C THR A 24 5.11 -5.59 -18.70
N ASP A 25 4.32 -5.84 -17.65
CA ASP A 25 3.11 -5.10 -17.33
C ASP A 25 3.20 -4.60 -15.89
N PHE A 26 3.54 -3.32 -15.74
CA PHE A 26 3.69 -2.62 -14.48
C PHE A 26 3.61 -1.10 -14.69
N VAL A 27 3.38 -0.34 -13.61
CA VAL A 27 3.41 1.14 -13.63
C VAL A 27 4.47 1.71 -12.69
N SER A 28 4.99 0.89 -11.78
CA SER A 28 6.05 1.25 -10.83
C SER A 28 7.45 1.37 -11.45
N SER A 29 7.64 1.05 -12.73
CA SER A 29 8.96 1.00 -13.38
C SER A 29 9.91 -0.10 -12.87
N ASP A 30 9.41 -1.12 -12.15
CA ASP A 30 10.19 -2.29 -11.70
C ASP A 30 9.56 -3.60 -12.21
N ARG A 31 8.54 -4.09 -11.49
CA ARG A 31 7.75 -5.27 -11.85
C ARG A 31 6.43 -5.26 -11.11
N SER A 32 5.48 -6.07 -11.57
CA SER A 32 4.27 -6.39 -10.81
C SER A 32 4.27 -7.86 -10.38
N ILE A 33 3.40 -8.22 -9.45
CA ILE A 33 3.13 -9.61 -9.09
C ILE A 33 1.91 -10.09 -9.85
N LYS A 34 2.09 -11.15 -10.62
CA LYS A 34 0.99 -11.89 -11.26
C LYS A 34 0.46 -12.93 -10.29
N ALA A 35 -0.81 -12.80 -9.94
CA ALA A 35 -1.54 -13.79 -9.17
C ALA A 35 -2.49 -14.56 -10.09
N THR A 36 -2.30 -15.88 -10.13
CA THR A 36 -3.19 -16.81 -10.83
C THR A 36 -3.99 -17.60 -9.81
N ILE A 37 -5.31 -17.60 -9.94
CA ILE A 37 -6.24 -18.31 -9.05
C ILE A 37 -7.05 -19.33 -9.84
N THR A 38 -7.35 -20.49 -9.24
CA THR A 38 -8.18 -21.55 -9.84
C THR A 38 -9.57 -21.68 -9.22
N ALA A 39 -9.88 -20.87 -8.21
CA ALA A 39 -11.20 -20.76 -7.60
C ALA A 39 -11.46 -19.32 -7.12
N SER A 40 -12.74 -18.94 -7.04
CA SER A 40 -13.17 -17.62 -6.56
C SER A 40 -12.83 -17.41 -5.07
N PHE A 41 -12.76 -16.14 -4.68
CA PHE A 41 -12.49 -15.70 -3.31
C PHE A 41 -11.08 -16.07 -2.81
N HIS A 42 -10.13 -16.13 -3.73
CA HIS A 42 -8.72 -16.38 -3.43
C HIS A 42 -7.82 -15.32 -4.06
N GLY A 43 -6.59 -15.19 -3.55
CA GLY A 43 -5.62 -14.22 -4.02
C GLY A 43 -4.43 -14.09 -3.08
N VAL A 44 -4.08 -12.85 -2.71
CA VAL A 44 -2.87 -12.54 -1.92
C VAL A 44 -3.21 -11.85 -0.60
N ASN A 45 -2.35 -12.02 0.39
CA ASN A 45 -2.35 -11.31 1.66
C ASN A 45 -1.22 -10.29 1.67
N LEU A 46 -1.52 -9.06 2.04
CA LEU A 46 -0.54 -8.06 2.47
C LEU A 46 -0.40 -8.14 3.99
N ASN A 47 0.75 -8.61 4.46
CA ASN A 47 1.04 -8.72 5.88
C ASN A 47 1.88 -7.54 6.35
N ARG A 48 1.57 -6.99 7.52
CA ARG A 48 2.35 -5.91 8.14
C ARG A 48 2.48 -6.15 9.64
N THR A 49 3.69 -5.99 10.14
CA THR A 49 4.03 -6.07 11.57
C THR A 49 4.31 -4.68 12.14
N ASN A 50 4.52 -4.60 13.46
CA ASN A 50 4.84 -3.39 14.21
C ASN A 50 3.74 -2.29 14.16
N LEU A 51 2.49 -2.69 13.95
CA LEU A 51 1.35 -1.78 14.00
C LEU A 51 0.92 -1.50 15.44
N ARG A 52 0.27 -0.36 15.65
CA ARG A 52 -0.25 0.04 16.96
C ARG A 52 -1.71 -0.37 17.07
N VAL A 53 -2.00 -1.23 18.04
CA VAL A 53 -3.38 -1.66 18.34
C VAL A 53 -4.26 -0.44 18.65
N GLY A 54 -5.46 -0.42 18.09
CA GLY A 54 -6.42 0.67 18.22
C GLY A 54 -6.21 1.85 17.28
N LYS A 55 -5.14 1.87 16.46
CA LYS A 55 -4.93 2.90 15.44
C LYS A 55 -5.61 2.55 14.12
N VAL A 56 -6.03 3.61 13.41
CA VAL A 56 -6.61 3.52 12.07
C VAL A 56 -5.51 3.50 11.03
N TYR A 57 -5.64 2.61 10.07
CA TYR A 57 -4.75 2.40 8.94
C TYR A 57 -5.55 2.32 7.64
N THR A 58 -4.91 2.59 6.51
CA THR A 58 -5.43 2.31 5.18
C THR A 58 -4.46 1.44 4.41
N ALA A 59 -4.93 0.27 4.00
CA ALA A 59 -4.26 -0.54 3.00
C ALA A 59 -4.56 0.01 1.61
N VAL A 60 -3.55 0.04 0.74
CA VAL A 60 -3.66 0.49 -0.65
C VAL A 60 -3.06 -0.57 -1.53
N PHE A 61 -3.75 -0.92 -2.61
CA PHE A 61 -3.27 -1.82 -3.65
C PHE A 61 -3.41 -1.16 -5.02
N LYS A 62 -2.38 -1.25 -5.85
CA LYS A 62 -2.42 -0.91 -7.28
C LYS A 62 -2.55 -2.21 -8.07
N VAL A 63 -3.71 -2.43 -8.70
CA VAL A 63 -4.09 -3.72 -9.27
C VAL A 63 -4.61 -3.59 -10.70
N LYS A 64 -4.50 -4.66 -11.48
CA LYS A 64 -5.05 -4.74 -12.84
C LYS A 64 -5.67 -6.12 -13.06
N LYS A 65 -6.87 -6.19 -13.64
CA LYS A 65 -7.46 -7.46 -14.09
C LYS A 65 -6.82 -7.85 -15.41
N VAL A 66 -6.55 -9.15 -15.60
CA VAL A 66 -5.93 -9.65 -16.84
C VAL A 66 -6.84 -10.64 -17.55
N LEU A 67 -7.23 -11.73 -16.87
CA LEU A 67 -7.97 -12.82 -17.50
C LEU A 67 -8.96 -13.42 -16.49
N GLY A 68 -10.18 -13.74 -16.92
CA GLY A 68 -11.10 -14.60 -16.16
C GLY A 68 -11.57 -14.08 -14.79
N ILE A 69 -11.29 -12.82 -14.45
CA ILE A 69 -11.68 -12.18 -13.18
C ILE A 69 -12.91 -11.28 -13.39
N ASP A 70 -13.99 -11.55 -12.64
CA ASP A 70 -15.19 -10.71 -12.63
C ASP A 70 -14.97 -9.49 -11.71
N TRP A 71 -14.56 -9.73 -10.47
CA TRP A 71 -14.29 -8.70 -9.47
C TRP A 71 -13.01 -8.97 -8.67
N LEU A 72 -12.31 -7.88 -8.33
CA LEU A 72 -11.26 -7.86 -7.31
C LEU A 72 -11.76 -7.06 -6.12
N TYR A 73 -11.53 -7.54 -4.90
CA TYR A 73 -11.94 -6.84 -3.69
C TYR A 73 -10.94 -7.02 -2.56
N LEU A 74 -10.90 -6.03 -1.67
CA LEU A 74 -10.13 -6.11 -0.43
C LEU A 74 -10.98 -6.67 0.70
N SER A 75 -10.43 -7.52 1.55
CA SER A 75 -11.12 -8.02 2.74
C SER A 75 -10.21 -8.11 3.96
N SER A 76 -10.81 -8.16 5.14
CA SER A 76 -10.08 -8.29 6.40
C SER A 76 -9.41 -9.66 6.52
N GLY A 77 -8.16 -9.67 6.98
CA GLY A 77 -7.47 -10.86 7.50
C GLY A 77 -7.32 -10.80 9.02
N ALA A 78 -6.28 -11.48 9.52
CA ALA A 78 -5.96 -11.48 10.95
C ALA A 78 -5.55 -10.08 11.44
N GLY A 79 -5.85 -9.75 12.70
CA GLY A 79 -5.40 -8.51 13.34
C GLY A 79 -6.12 -7.23 12.90
N VAL A 80 -7.25 -7.35 12.22
CA VAL A 80 -8.00 -6.23 11.64
C VAL A 80 -9.42 -6.21 12.21
N SER A 81 -9.88 -5.07 12.72
CA SER A 81 -11.32 -4.87 12.96
C SER A 81 -11.96 -4.17 11.76
N LEU A 82 -13.16 -4.64 11.41
CA LEU A 82 -13.94 -4.10 10.32
C LEU A 82 -14.38 -2.67 10.66
N SER A 83 -13.95 -1.69 9.85
CA SER A 83 -14.73 -0.47 9.67
C SER A 83 -15.80 -0.80 8.62
N LEU A 84 -16.95 -1.27 9.11
CA LEU A 84 -18.09 -1.65 8.28
C LEU A 84 -18.55 -0.45 7.44
N LYS A 85 -18.22 -0.42 6.14
CA LYS A 85 -19.23 -0.07 5.15
C LYS A 85 -19.00 -0.61 3.75
N TYR A 86 -17.82 -0.53 3.16
CA TYR A 86 -17.61 -1.06 1.80
C TYR A 86 -16.15 -1.46 1.57
N PRO A 87 -15.81 -2.75 1.45
CA PRO A 87 -14.52 -3.11 0.89
C PRO A 87 -14.38 -2.48 -0.50
N SER A 88 -13.27 -1.77 -0.76
CA SER A 88 -13.01 -1.25 -2.09
C SER A 88 -12.96 -2.42 -3.06
N THR A 89 -13.85 -2.35 -4.05
CA THR A 89 -14.11 -3.40 -5.01
C THR A 89 -13.93 -2.81 -6.40
N LEU A 90 -13.11 -3.47 -7.22
CA LEU A 90 -13.10 -3.28 -8.66
C LEU A 90 -14.12 -4.26 -9.26
N THR A 91 -15.37 -3.82 -9.37
CA THR A 91 -16.44 -4.57 -10.06
C THR A 91 -16.28 -4.44 -11.56
N ARG A 92 -16.81 -5.42 -12.34
CA ARG A 92 -17.22 -5.44 -13.77
C ARG A 92 -16.77 -4.32 -14.72
N SER A 93 -15.56 -3.83 -14.53
CA SER A 93 -14.92 -2.88 -15.41
C SER A 93 -14.23 -3.69 -16.48
N ASN A 94 -14.52 -3.40 -17.74
CA ASN A 94 -13.73 -3.86 -18.87
C ASN A 94 -12.43 -3.05 -19.01
N ASP A 95 -12.19 -2.11 -18.09
CA ASP A 95 -10.95 -1.37 -18.02
C ASP A 95 -9.79 -2.33 -17.73
N VAL A 96 -8.82 -2.31 -18.64
CA VAL A 96 -7.59 -3.10 -18.61
C VAL A 96 -6.45 -2.32 -17.95
N ASN A 97 -6.70 -1.11 -17.46
CA ASN A 97 -5.70 -0.30 -16.80
C ASN A 97 -5.53 -0.66 -15.32
N TYR A 98 -4.48 -0.10 -14.71
CA TYR A 98 -4.24 -0.25 -13.28
C TYR A 98 -5.15 0.66 -12.44
N HIS A 99 -5.91 0.04 -11.55
CA HIS A 99 -6.77 0.69 -10.58
C HIS A 99 -6.13 0.73 -9.18
N THR A 100 -6.57 1.68 -8.36
CA THR A 100 -6.17 1.75 -6.95
C THR A 100 -7.34 1.30 -6.09
N LEU A 101 -7.12 0.27 -5.27
CA LEU A 101 -8.07 -0.19 -4.25
C LEU A 101 -7.58 0.20 -2.87
N THR A 102 -8.49 0.61 -2.00
CA THR A 102 -8.16 1.09 -0.66
C THR A 102 -9.06 0.49 0.42
N TYR A 103 -8.50 0.13 1.57
CA TYR A 103 -9.24 -0.47 2.66
C TYR A 103 -8.82 0.13 4.00
N THR A 104 -9.71 0.92 4.60
CA THR A 104 -9.51 1.54 5.91
C THR A 104 -9.91 0.56 7.00
N PHE A 105 -9.07 0.42 8.03
CA PHE A 105 -9.32 -0.47 9.15
C PHE A 105 -8.69 0.02 10.44
N THR A 106 -9.13 -0.53 11.57
CA THR A 106 -8.45 -0.34 12.86
C THR A 106 -7.66 -1.61 13.18
N ALA A 107 -6.38 -1.46 13.54
CA ALA A 107 -5.55 -2.60 13.92
C ALA A 107 -6.00 -3.15 15.28
N THR A 108 -6.28 -4.45 15.35
CA THR A 108 -6.57 -5.17 16.61
C THR A 108 -5.37 -5.96 17.13
N ALA A 109 -4.31 -6.06 16.33
CA ALA A 109 -3.04 -6.66 16.71
C ALA A 109 -1.87 -5.85 16.13
N THR A 110 -0.65 -6.12 16.62
CA THR A 110 0.58 -5.51 16.08
C THR A 110 1.00 -6.11 14.74
N THR A 111 0.45 -7.28 14.40
CA THR A 111 0.56 -7.91 13.10
C THR A 111 -0.82 -8.02 12.46
N VAL A 112 -0.96 -7.51 11.24
CA VAL A 112 -2.23 -7.54 10.50
C VAL A 112 -2.04 -8.13 9.12
N ALA A 113 -3.13 -8.67 8.57
CA ALA A 113 -3.22 -9.13 7.20
C ALA A 113 -4.43 -8.50 6.51
N ILE A 114 -4.22 -8.00 5.30
CA ILE A 114 -5.28 -7.53 4.40
C ILE A 114 -5.26 -8.42 3.16
N LYS A 115 -6.43 -8.94 2.78
CA LYS A 115 -6.54 -9.84 1.63
C LYS A 115 -6.95 -9.04 0.41
N LEU A 116 -6.32 -9.31 -0.73
CA LEU A 116 -6.81 -8.96 -2.06
C LEU A 116 -7.26 -10.26 -2.72
N GLN A 117 -8.54 -10.35 -3.03
CA GLN A 117 -9.16 -11.57 -3.55
C GLN A 117 -9.83 -11.30 -4.89
N GLY A 118 -9.73 -12.27 -5.79
CA GLY A 118 -10.46 -12.28 -7.05
C GLY A 118 -11.61 -13.28 -7.03
N SER A 119 -12.66 -12.97 -7.76
CA SER A 119 -13.70 -13.93 -8.12
C SER A 119 -13.66 -14.20 -9.61
N LEU A 120 -13.84 -15.46 -9.98
CA LEU A 120 -13.87 -15.87 -11.38
C LEU A 120 -15.17 -15.40 -12.05
N ILE A 121 -15.10 -15.14 -13.35
CA ILE A 121 -16.28 -15.04 -14.21
C ILE A 121 -16.93 -16.43 -14.29
N ASP A 122 -18.26 -16.49 -14.30
CA ASP A 122 -19.00 -17.75 -14.43
C ASP A 122 -18.49 -18.58 -15.61
N GLY A 123 -18.22 -19.86 -15.36
CA GLY A 123 -17.69 -20.81 -16.34
C GLY A 123 -16.17 -20.78 -16.54
N GLN A 124 -15.44 -19.83 -15.95
CA GLN A 124 -13.97 -19.82 -15.97
C GLN A 124 -13.39 -20.75 -14.90
N THR A 125 -12.33 -21.47 -15.25
CA THR A 125 -11.57 -22.33 -14.32
C THR A 125 -10.31 -21.65 -13.78
N GLN A 126 -9.97 -20.47 -14.32
CA GLN A 126 -8.79 -19.71 -13.96
C GLN A 126 -9.06 -18.21 -14.05
N GLY A 127 -8.45 -17.47 -13.14
CA GLY A 127 -8.41 -16.01 -13.15
C GLY A 127 -6.99 -15.50 -12.92
N VAL A 128 -6.66 -14.37 -13.53
CA VAL A 128 -5.35 -13.71 -13.43
C VAL A 128 -5.55 -12.22 -13.16
N PHE A 129 -4.81 -11.71 -12.19
CA PHE A 129 -4.67 -10.28 -11.93
C PHE A 129 -3.24 -9.92 -11.56
N LEU A 130 -2.89 -8.65 -11.74
CA LEU A 130 -1.59 -8.09 -11.37
C LEU A 130 -1.70 -7.19 -10.15
N VAL A 131 -0.64 -7.18 -9.34
CA VAL A 131 -0.43 -6.27 -8.21
C VAL A 131 0.90 -5.56 -8.38
N ASP A 132 0.87 -4.29 -8.74
CA ASP A 132 2.08 -3.49 -8.98
C ASP A 132 2.64 -2.91 -7.68
N ALA A 133 1.78 -2.46 -6.78
CA ALA A 133 2.18 -1.91 -5.49
C ALA A 133 1.13 -2.20 -4.42
N ALA A 134 1.57 -2.44 -3.19
CA ALA A 134 0.69 -2.63 -2.05
C ALA A 134 1.34 -2.10 -0.77
N ASP A 135 0.62 -1.38 0.09
CA ASP A 135 1.18 -0.93 1.37
C ASP A 135 0.09 -0.59 2.39
N ILE A 136 0.47 -0.44 3.65
CA ILE A 136 -0.42 -0.03 4.75
C ILE A 136 0.10 1.28 5.34
N PHE A 137 -0.73 2.32 5.33
CA PHE A 137 -0.41 3.65 5.84
C PHE A 137 -1.17 3.94 7.13
N GLU A 138 -0.48 4.43 8.15
CA GLU A 138 -1.14 4.90 9.37
C GLU A 138 -1.88 6.22 9.13
N GLY A 139 -3.08 6.35 9.68
CA GLY A 139 -3.78 7.63 9.80
C GLY A 139 -4.29 8.22 8.49
N TYR A 140 -4.13 7.53 7.36
CA TYR A 140 -4.76 7.90 6.10
C TYR A 140 -6.17 7.33 6.05
N ASN A 141 -7.18 8.14 5.73
CA ASN A 141 -8.53 7.74 5.42
C ASN A 141 -8.95 8.41 4.12
N VAL A 142 -9.07 7.62 3.05
CA VAL A 142 -9.53 8.13 1.75
C VAL A 142 -10.95 8.69 1.77
N PHE A 143 -11.73 8.44 2.83
CA PHE A 143 -13.08 8.97 2.98
C PHE A 143 -13.15 10.18 3.91
N ASP A 144 -12.01 10.65 4.42
CA ASP A 144 -11.90 11.91 5.16
C ASP A 144 -11.44 13.03 4.22
N PRO A 145 -12.33 13.94 3.80
CA PRO A 145 -11.98 15.03 2.88
C PRO A 145 -10.87 15.95 3.42
N SER A 146 -10.73 16.03 4.76
CA SER A 146 -9.67 16.85 5.38
C SER A 146 -8.27 16.28 5.14
N GLN A 147 -8.18 14.97 4.90
CA GLN A 147 -6.94 14.25 4.60
C GLN A 147 -6.69 14.06 3.10
N GLN A 148 -7.71 14.24 2.27
CA GLN A 148 -7.62 14.22 0.80
C GLN A 148 -6.95 15.48 0.21
N ASN A 149 -6.79 16.54 1.01
CA ASN A 149 -6.00 17.69 0.60
C ASN A 149 -4.52 17.28 0.50
N ASN A 150 -4.12 16.96 -0.74
CA ASN A 150 -2.79 16.56 -1.24
C ASN A 150 -1.58 17.42 -0.81
N ALA A 151 -1.75 18.37 0.11
CA ALA A 151 -0.67 19.13 0.72
C ALA A 151 0.09 18.33 1.80
N ALA A 152 -0.61 17.46 2.55
CA ALA A 152 0.02 16.67 3.63
C ALA A 152 0.68 15.37 3.12
N LEU A 153 0.09 14.78 2.07
CA LEU A 153 0.65 13.66 1.34
C LEU A 153 1.19 14.23 0.04
N GLY A 154 2.48 14.59 0.01
CA GLY A 154 3.10 15.12 -1.21
C GLY A 154 2.82 14.20 -2.41
N VAL A 155 2.96 14.70 -3.63
CA VAL A 155 2.64 14.07 -4.94
C VAL A 155 3.15 12.62 -5.15
N GLN A 156 3.88 12.02 -4.20
CA GLN A 156 4.27 10.59 -4.17
C GLN A 156 3.97 9.86 -2.83
N GLY A 157 3.10 10.38 -1.97
CA GLY A 157 2.83 9.84 -0.63
C GLY A 157 4.03 9.91 0.32
N ARG A 158 4.95 10.86 0.11
CA ARG A 158 5.99 11.21 1.09
C ARG A 158 5.47 12.34 1.97
N LEU A 159 5.60 12.19 3.29
CA LEU A 159 5.25 13.22 4.26
C LEU A 159 6.11 14.47 4.00
N LYS A 160 5.46 15.61 3.84
CA LYS A 160 6.13 16.91 3.71
C LYS A 160 6.23 17.59 5.06
N VAL A 161 7.42 18.05 5.43
CA VAL A 161 7.69 18.68 6.72
C VAL A 161 8.53 19.95 6.54
N SER A 162 8.42 20.92 7.45
CA SER A 162 9.29 22.12 7.45
C SER A 162 10.58 21.91 8.25
N ALA A 163 10.64 20.84 9.06
CA ALA A 163 11.78 20.43 9.86
C ALA A 163 11.70 18.92 10.17
N ALA A 164 12.75 18.34 10.73
CA ALA A 164 12.72 16.95 11.20
C ALA A 164 11.54 16.72 12.18
N PRO A 165 10.76 15.62 12.04
CA PRO A 165 9.64 15.33 12.93
C PRO A 165 10.04 15.26 14.41
N THR A 166 9.36 16.05 15.24
CA THR A 166 9.53 16.10 16.70
C THR A 166 8.50 15.26 17.47
N SER A 167 7.55 14.64 16.76
CA SER A 167 6.53 13.76 17.31
C SER A 167 6.21 12.62 16.32
N GLY A 168 5.45 11.62 16.78
CA GLY A 168 5.13 10.42 16.00
C GLY A 168 6.15 9.29 16.20
N THR A 169 5.76 8.07 15.85
CA THR A 169 6.62 6.88 15.92
C THR A 169 7.19 6.60 14.55
N TRP A 170 8.52 6.48 14.46
CA TRP A 170 9.22 6.38 13.19
C TRP A 170 10.17 5.19 13.19
N GLU A 171 10.20 4.45 12.08
CA GLU A 171 11.13 3.34 11.88
C GLU A 171 12.43 3.84 11.24
N LEU A 172 13.53 3.12 11.51
CA LEU A 172 14.81 3.37 10.87
C LEU A 172 14.65 3.37 9.33
N GLY A 173 15.16 4.40 8.67
CA GLY A 173 15.10 4.55 7.21
C GLY A 173 13.82 5.21 6.67
N ASN A 174 12.84 5.54 7.53
CA ASN A 174 11.73 6.40 7.12
C ASN A 174 12.24 7.74 6.58
N LYS A 175 11.61 8.26 5.53
CA LYS A 175 12.00 9.51 4.87
C LYS A 175 10.87 10.52 4.88
N VAL A 176 11.22 11.78 5.08
CA VAL A 176 10.32 12.91 4.96
C VAL A 176 10.96 13.98 4.07
N THR A 177 10.15 14.62 3.24
CA THR A 177 10.62 15.62 2.27
C THR A 177 10.35 17.03 2.80
N MET A 178 11.28 17.95 2.61
CA MET A 178 11.10 19.34 3.00
C MET A 178 10.00 20.01 2.17
N SER A 179 9.06 20.70 2.82
CA SER A 179 8.01 21.47 2.15
C SER A 179 8.53 22.79 1.57
N SER A 180 9.55 23.39 2.20
CA SER A 180 10.19 24.64 1.77
C SER A 180 11.72 24.53 1.94
N PRO A 181 12.44 23.96 0.95
CA PRO A 181 13.89 23.84 1.01
C PRO A 181 14.56 25.21 0.98
N VAL A 182 15.55 25.43 1.85
CA VAL A 182 16.39 26.63 1.86
C VAL A 182 17.69 26.34 1.13
N ALA A 183 18.25 27.33 0.41
CA ALA A 183 19.55 27.21 -0.24
C ALA A 183 20.63 26.79 0.77
N GLY A 184 21.44 25.78 0.41
CA GLY A 184 22.44 25.18 1.30
C GLY A 184 21.89 24.25 2.40
N GLY A 185 20.56 24.15 2.53
CA GLY A 185 19.86 23.25 3.43
C GLY A 185 19.70 21.83 2.87
N PHE A 186 18.89 21.04 3.57
CA PHE A 186 18.56 19.67 3.18
C PHE A 186 17.20 19.59 2.49
N LEU A 187 17.05 18.69 1.52
CA LEU A 187 15.78 18.38 0.86
C LEU A 187 14.97 17.30 1.58
N GLU A 188 15.66 16.36 2.24
CA GLU A 188 15.03 15.22 2.90
C GLU A 188 15.72 14.91 4.21
N TYR A 189 14.92 14.48 5.18
CA TYR A 189 15.39 13.86 6.41
C TYR A 189 15.13 12.36 6.37
N VAL A 190 16.09 11.60 6.89
CA VAL A 190 15.99 10.15 7.06
C VAL A 190 16.11 9.84 8.55
N CYS A 191 15.20 9.02 9.06
CA CYS A 191 15.27 8.53 10.43
C CYS A 191 16.46 7.58 10.57
N ILE A 192 17.45 7.93 11.39
CA ILE A 192 18.66 7.15 11.66
C ILE A 192 18.58 6.36 12.97
N THR A 193 17.57 6.61 13.79
CA THR A 193 17.28 5.82 14.99
C THR A 193 15.78 5.81 15.20
N ALA A 194 15.18 4.62 15.20
CA ALA A 194 13.74 4.46 15.43
C ALA A 194 13.34 5.02 16.81
N GLY A 195 12.15 5.58 16.95
CA GLY A 195 11.73 6.19 18.21
C GLY A 195 10.43 6.98 18.13
N SER A 196 10.08 7.64 19.25
CA SER A 196 8.93 8.56 19.38
C SER A 196 9.30 9.88 20.08
N PRO A 197 9.88 10.86 19.38
CA PRO A 197 10.25 10.82 17.96
C PRO A 197 11.52 10.00 17.68
N GLY A 198 11.70 9.60 16.43
CA GLY A 198 12.98 9.05 15.95
C GLY A 198 14.07 10.13 15.87
N THR A 199 15.33 9.71 15.71
CA THR A 199 16.45 10.62 15.45
C THR A 199 16.65 10.79 13.95
N TRP A 200 16.86 12.01 13.47
CA TRP A 200 16.85 12.33 12.03
C TRP A 200 18.17 12.89 11.52
N LYS A 201 18.52 12.54 10.29
CA LYS A 201 19.68 13.06 9.56
C LYS A 201 19.26 13.64 8.21
N GLY A 202 19.74 14.84 7.90
CA GLY A 202 19.60 15.43 6.57
C GLY A 202 20.41 14.63 5.54
N SER A 203 19.76 14.16 4.47
CA SER A 203 20.34 13.16 3.56
C SER A 203 20.73 13.70 2.18
N VAL A 204 20.14 14.81 1.74
CA VAL A 204 20.42 15.43 0.44
C VAL A 204 20.56 16.94 0.61
N LYS A 205 21.73 17.50 0.28
CA LYS A 205 21.94 18.97 0.28
C LYS A 205 21.54 19.55 -1.08
N TYR A 206 20.79 20.64 -1.06
CA TYR A 206 20.45 21.36 -2.29
C TYR A 206 21.57 22.36 -2.63
N LYS A 207 22.21 22.19 -3.79
CA LYS A 207 23.14 23.16 -4.38
C LYS A 207 22.49 23.76 -5.61
N PHE A 208 22.33 25.09 -5.62
CA PHE A 208 22.09 25.83 -6.85
C PHE A 208 23.46 26.16 -7.43
N ASN A 209 23.71 25.76 -8.68
CA ASN A 209 24.79 26.31 -9.49
C ASN A 209 24.26 27.55 -10.22
#